data_AF-A0A4R9BXP3-F1
#
_entry.id   AF-A0A4R9BXP3-F1
#
_cell.length_a   1.000
_cell.length_b   1.000
_cell.length_c   1.000
_cell.angle_alpha   90.00
_cell.angle_beta   90.00
_cell.angle_gamma   90.00
#
_symmetry.space_group_name_H-M   'P 1'
#
loop_
_entity.id
_entity.type
_entity.pdbx_description
1 polymer ?
#
loop_
_entity_poly.entity_id
_entity_poly.type
_entity_poly.pdbx_seq_one_letter_code
_entity_poly.pdbx_strand_id
1 'polypeptide(L)' 'MTMFRTTGTLLLAIGFAMLTLAWVITDPYANDANIGAGGLNFFGRPAAGSGIVILVADAVLRARRKRRVARPSVS' A
#
# COMPACT_ATOMS: atom_id res chain seq x y z
N MET A 1 1.84 -3.01 18.68
CA MET A 1 1.35 -3.23 17.30
C MET A 1 1.35 -1.90 16.52
N THR A 2 2.49 -1.25 16.36
CA THR A 2 2.62 0.03 15.62
C THR A 2 3.45 -0.15 14.36
N MET A 3 4.47 -1.02 14.44
CA MET A 3 5.43 -1.27 13.36
C MET A 3 4.78 -1.71 12.03
N PHE A 4 3.87 -2.70 12.02
CA PHE A 4 3.18 -3.12 10.78
C PHE A 4 2.37 -1.98 10.14
N ARG A 5 1.69 -1.17 10.95
CA ARG A 5 0.93 -0.03 10.45
C ARG A 5 1.86 1.01 9.85
N THR A 6 2.96 1.33 10.53
CA THR A 6 3.97 2.28 10.02
C THR A 6 4.59 1.78 8.72
N THR A 7 5.04 0.52 8.66
CA THR A 7 5.62 -0.07 7.46
C THR A 7 4.62 -0.08 6.30
N GLY A 8 3.37 -0.50 6.55
CA GLY A 8 2.32 -0.51 5.53
C GLY A 8 2.00 0.89 5.01
N THR A 9 1.92 1.90 5.89
CA THR A 9 1.72 3.30 5.51
C THR A 9 2.90 3.84 4.70
N LEU A 10 4.14 3.54 5.08
CA LEU A 10 5.33 3.98 4.35
C LEU A 10 5.38 3.37 2.95
N LEU A 11 5.18 2.05 2.83
CA LEU A 11 5.13 1.37 1.53
C LEU A 11 4.03 1.94 0.63
N LEU A 12 2.85 2.18 1.21
CA LEU A 12 1.73 2.80 0.50
C LEU A 12 2.07 4.22 0.04
N ALA A 13 2.60 5.06 0.92
CA ALA A 13 2.93 6.45 0.62
C ALA A 13 4.02 6.55 -0.46
N ILE A 14 5.08 5.74 -0.34
CA ILE A 14 6.17 5.69 -1.33
C ILE A 14 5.63 5.19 -2.67
N GLY A 15 4.91 4.07 -2.69
CA GLY A 15 4.34 3.53 -3.92
C GLY A 15 3.36 4.50 -4.58
N PHE A 16 2.52 5.16 -3.80
CA PHE A 16 1.60 6.19 -4.30
C PHE A 16 2.34 7.39 -4.89
N ALA A 17 3.39 7.87 -4.23
CA ALA A 17 4.23 8.95 -4.75
C ALA A 17 4.87 8.55 -6.08
N MET A 18 5.42 7.34 -6.18
CA MET A 18 5.99 6.83 -7.43
C MET A 18 4.96 6.81 -8.57
N LEU A 19 3.75 6.29 -8.30
CA LEU A 19 2.68 6.23 -9.31
C LEU A 19 2.19 7.62 -9.72
N THR A 20 2.10 8.54 -8.77
CA THR A 20 1.72 9.93 -9.04
C THR A 20 2.78 10.61 -9.90
N LEU A 21 4.06 10.46 -9.57
CA LEU A 21 5.15 10.96 -10.40
C LEU A 21 5.15 10.32 -11.79
N ALA A 22 4.89 9.02 -11.90
CA ALA A 22 4.77 8.35 -13.19
C ALA A 22 3.71 9.02 -14.06
N TRP A 23 2.54 9.30 -13.49
CA TRP A 23 1.46 9.98 -14.19
C TRP A 23 1.84 11.40 -14.62
N VAL A 24 2.51 12.16 -13.75
CA VAL A 24 2.95 13.54 -14.04
C VAL A 24 3.97 13.61 -15.18
N ILE A 25 4.90 12.66 -15.26
CA ILE A 25 5.99 12.69 -16.25
C ILE A 25 5.69 11.91 -17.53
N THR A 26 4.55 11.21 -17.61
CA THR A 26 4.19 10.45 -18.81
C THR A 26 3.76 11.40 -19.92
N ASP A 27 4.43 11.34 -21.06
CA ASP A 27 4.01 12.03 -22.28
C ASP A 27 3.14 11.08 -23.15
N PRO A 28 1.87 11.41 -23.43
CA PRO A 28 1.01 10.55 -24.23
C PRO A 28 1.41 10.46 -25.72
N TYR A 29 2.24 11.39 -26.22
CA TYR A 29 2.65 11.46 -27.63
C TYR A 29 4.05 10.91 -27.88
N ALA A 30 4.86 10.73 -26.84
CA ALA A 30 6.23 10.26 -26.93
C ALA A 30 6.46 9.00 -26.08
N ASN A 31 5.89 7.88 -26.51
CA ASN A 31 5.95 6.62 -25.75
C ASN A 31 7.39 6.14 -25.49
N ASP A 32 8.30 6.38 -26.44
CA ASP A 32 9.72 6.01 -26.32
C ASP A 32 10.46 6.85 -25.26
N ALA A 33 9.94 8.04 -24.92
CA ALA A 33 10.48 8.90 -23.87
C ALA A 33 9.99 8.51 -22.45
N ASN A 34 8.98 7.63 -22.35
CA ASN A 34 8.32 7.29 -21.08
C ASN A 34 9.03 6.20 -20.24
N ILE A 35 10.29 5.87 -20.54
CA ILE A 35 11.05 4.84 -19.80
C ILE A 35 11.08 5.14 -18.28
N GLY A 36 11.22 6.42 -17.90
CA GLY A 36 11.19 6.84 -16.49
C GLY A 36 9.83 6.56 -15.82
N ALA A 37 8.72 6.87 -16.49
CA ALA A 37 7.37 6.56 -16.02
C ALA A 37 7.11 5.05 -15.96
N GLY A 38 7.68 4.28 -16.89
CA GLY A 38 7.66 2.82 -16.89
C GLY A 38 8.31 2.25 -15.63
N GLY A 39 9.50 2.72 -15.28
CA GLY A 39 10.19 2.32 -14.06
C GLY A 39 9.41 2.65 -12.79
N LEU A 40 8.89 3.88 -12.68
CA LEU A 40 8.06 4.29 -11.55
C LEU A 40 6.79 3.43 -11.43
N ASN A 41 6.14 3.06 -12.54
CA ASN A 41 5.01 2.15 -12.54
C ASN A 41 5.39 0.73 -12.09
N PHE A 42 6.52 0.22 -12.58
CA PHE A 42 7.01 -1.12 -12.28
C PHE A 42 7.28 -1.32 -10.79
N PHE A 43 7.90 -0.33 -10.12
CA PHE A 43 8.19 -0.40 -8.69
C PHE A 43 7.05 0.15 -7.80
N GLY A 44 6.35 1.19 -8.26
CA GLY A 44 5.30 1.85 -7.50
C GLY A 44 4.08 0.96 -7.24
N ARG A 45 3.67 0.15 -8.23
CA ARG A 45 2.55 -0.81 -8.10
C ARG A 45 2.77 -1.84 -6.99
N PRO A 46 3.86 -2.63 -6.97
CA PRO A 46 4.10 -3.60 -5.91
C PRO A 46 4.34 -2.94 -4.55
N ALA A 47 5.00 -1.79 -4.50
CA ALA A 47 5.17 -1.03 -3.25
C ALA A 47 3.83 -0.59 -2.65
N ALA A 48 2.98 0.06 -3.45
CA ALA A 48 1.65 0.47 -3.00
C ALA A 48 0.77 -0.74 -2.64
N GLY A 49 0.76 -1.76 -3.49
CA GLY A 49 -0.02 -2.98 -3.28
C GLY A 49 0.34 -3.70 -1.99
N SER A 50 1.64 -3.88 -1.71
CA SER A 50 2.10 -4.50 -0.47
C SER A 50 1.74 -3.66 0.77
N GLY A 51 1.87 -2.33 0.69
CA GLY A 51 1.42 -1.41 1.74
C GLY A 51 -0.05 -1.57 2.08
N ILE A 52 -0.93 -1.63 1.07
CA ILE A 52 -2.38 -1.86 1.25
C ILE A 52 -2.62 -3.21 1.92
N VAL A 53 -2.01 -4.28 1.44
CA VAL A 53 -2.19 -5.63 1.98
C VAL A 53 -1.82 -5.67 3.47
N ILE A 54 -0.69 -5.07 3.85
CA ILE A 54 -0.24 -5.01 5.25
C ILE A 54 -1.24 -4.23 6.12
N LEU A 55 -1.71 -3.08 5.66
CA LEU A 55 -2.67 -2.25 6.39
C LEU A 55 -4.01 -2.96 6.58
N VAL A 56 -4.51 -3.62 5.54
CA VAL A 56 -5.75 -4.41 5.60
C VAL A 56 -5.58 -5.58 6.56
N ALA A 57 -4.47 -6.31 6.48
CA ALA A 57 -4.19 -7.42 7.39
C ALA A 57 -4.12 -6.96 8.86
N ASP A 58 -3.42 -5.85 9.15
CA ASP A 58 -3.35 -5.27 10.49
C ASP A 58 -4.75 -4.86 11.00
N ALA A 59 -5.56 -4.22 10.15
CA ALA A 59 -6.92 -3.83 10.49
C ALA A 59 -7.82 -5.04 10.80
N VAL A 60 -7.78 -6.08 9.97
CA VAL A 60 -8.53 -7.32 10.16
C VAL A 60 -8.10 -8.03 11.45
N LEU A 61 -6.80 -8.14 11.73
CA LEU A 61 -6.28 -8.77 12.94
C LEU A 61 -6.72 -8.01 14.20
N ARG A 62 -6.71 -6.66 14.18
CA ARG A 62 -7.22 -5.85 15.29
C ARG A 62 -8.71 -6.04 15.51
N ALA A 63 -9.50 -6.06 14.44
CA ALA A 63 -10.93 -6.28 14.52
C ALA A 63 -11.25 -7.67 15.11
N ARG A 64 -10.53 -8.72 14.67
CA ARG A 64 -10.67 -10.08 15.20
C ARG A 64 -10.30 -10.16 16.68
N ARG A 65 -9.23 -9.50 17.13
CA ARG A 65 -8.87 -9.45 18.56
C ARG A 65 -9.96 -8.78 19.39
N LYS A 66 -10.47 -7.62 18.96
CA LYS A 66 -11.58 -6.93 19.65
C LYS A 66 -12.81 -7.83 19.80
N ARG A 67 -13.19 -8.56 18.74
CA ARG A 67 -14.34 -9.49 18.78
C ARG A 67 -14.11 -10.69 19.70
N ARG A 68 -12.89 -11.23 19.79
CA ARG A 68 -12.57 -12.32 20.74
C ARG A 68 -12.72 -11.87 22.19
N VAL A 69 -12.25 -10.67 22.52
CA VAL A 69 -12.38 -10.11 23.88
C VAL A 69 -13.84 -9.81 24.23
N ALA A 70 -14.66 -9.43 23.24
CA ALA A 70 -16.07 -9.12 23.43
C ALA A 70 -17.01 -10.36 23.47
N ARG A 71 -16.49 -11.59 23.33
CA ARG A 71 -17.21 -12.82 23.66
C ARG A 71 -16.72 -13.31 25.01
N PRO A 72 -17.36 -12.94 26.14
CA PRO A 72 -17.17 -13.65 27.39
C PRO A 72 -17.55 -15.11 27.16
N SER A 73 -16.76 -16.02 27.70
CA SER A 73 -17.14 -17.43 27.85
C SER A 73 -18.50 -17.50 28.54
N VAL A 74 -19.55 -17.75 27.77
CA VAL A 74 -20.80 -18.26 28.33
C VAL A 74 -20.47 -19.68 28.76
N SER A 75 -20.63 -19.89 30.07
CA SER A 75 -20.42 -21.11 30.86
C SER A 75 -20.93 -22.37 30.20
#